data_AF-B9HER5-F1
#
_entry.id   AF-B9HER5-F1
#
_cell.length_a   1.000
_cell.length_b   1.000
_cell.length_c   1.000
_cell.angle_alpha   90.00
_cell.angle_beta   90.00
_cell.angle_gamma   90.00
#
_symmetry.space_group_name_H-M   'P 1'
#
loop_
_entity.id
_entity.type
_entity.pdbx_description
1 polymer ?
#
loop_
_entity_poly.entity_id
_entity_poly.type
_entity_poly.pdbx_seq_one_letter_code
_entity_poly.pdbx_strand_id
1 'polypeptide(L)'
;MSGPREHYEFHVELKPFQQELTKFPLLFLLGELQYFTHITEGQRVFRRAREPIIIRKLARIPVSDSLFDHIQDFKNILTEMDIPEIEQSKILDKIASKANGMDTYCGAFMSVRIVKVIFRPDQSAVNNEEKDVAKAEGKSMDN
;
A
#
# COMPACT_ATOMS: atom_id res chain seq x y z
N MET A 1 -1.44 -12.84 -21.25
CA MET A 1 -2.13 -12.49 -19.98
C MET A 1 -1.25 -11.53 -19.20
N SER A 2 -1.59 -10.24 -19.16
CA SER A 2 -0.91 -9.27 -18.27
C SER A 2 -1.62 -9.34 -16.92
N GLY A 3 -0.94 -9.85 -15.88
CA GLY A 3 -1.47 -9.82 -14.52
C GLY A 3 -1.80 -8.40 -14.04
N PRO A 4 -2.48 -8.26 -12.89
CA PRO A 4 -2.72 -6.95 -12.29
C PRO A 4 -1.38 -6.23 -12.10
N ARG A 5 -1.31 -4.97 -12.56
CA ARG A 5 -0.14 -4.13 -12.29
C ARG A 5 -0.28 -3.59 -10.87
N GLU A 6 0.71 -3.90 -10.06
CA GLU A 6 0.82 -3.40 -8.68
C GLU A 6 1.90 -2.33 -8.61
N HIS A 7 1.65 -1.26 -7.87
CA HIS A 7 2.67 -0.29 -7.48
C HIS A 7 2.40 0.21 -6.06
N TYR A 8 3.42 0.79 -5.43
CA TYR A 8 3.36 1.27 -4.06
C TYR A 8 3.57 2.78 -4.02
N GLU A 9 2.67 3.49 -3.34
CA GLU A 9 2.85 4.88 -2.97
C GLU A 9 3.14 4.95 -1.46
N PHE A 10 3.99 5.87 -1.01
CA PHE A 10 4.29 6.01 0.41
C PHE A 10 4.51 7.45 0.83
N HIS A 11 4.16 7.71 2.09
CA HIS A 11 4.27 9.02 2.71
C HIS A 11 4.77 8.88 4.14
N VAL A 12 5.79 9.66 4.48
CA VAL A 12 6.38 9.70 5.83
C VAL A 12 6.12 11.07 6.42
N GLU A 13 5.32 11.11 7.47
CA GLU A 13 4.94 12.32 8.21
C GLU A 13 5.52 12.30 9.61
N LEU A 14 6.03 13.45 10.02
CA LEU A 14 6.30 13.75 11.42
C LEU A 14 5.17 14.62 11.94
N LYS A 15 4.62 14.26 13.09
CA LYS A 15 3.52 14.98 13.72
C LYS A 15 3.85 15.27 15.17
N PRO A 16 3.45 16.45 15.68
CA PRO A 16 3.61 16.75 17.10
C PRO A 16 2.81 15.76 17.94
N PHE A 17 3.37 15.37 19.07
CA PHE A 17 2.81 14.40 20.01
C PHE A 17 3.06 14.86 21.46
N GLN A 18 2.05 15.42 22.11
CA GLN A 18 2.20 16.14 23.37
C GLN A 18 2.36 15.27 24.63
N GLN A 19 2.70 13.99 24.51
CA GLN A 19 2.95 13.13 25.68
C GLN A 19 4.44 12.91 25.88
N GLU A 20 4.89 13.04 27.13
CA GLU A 20 6.18 12.55 27.59
C GLU A 20 6.19 11.03 27.47
N LEU A 21 6.68 10.54 26.33
CA LEU A 21 6.94 9.13 26.15
C LEU A 21 8.42 8.88 26.38
N THR A 22 8.73 7.84 27.14
CA THR A 22 10.08 7.24 27.18
C THR A 22 10.43 6.56 25.85
N LYS A 23 9.46 6.45 24.93
CA LYS A 23 9.61 5.79 23.63
C LYS A 23 8.98 6.62 22.51
N PHE A 24 9.76 6.95 21.48
CA PHE A 24 9.31 7.53 20.22
C PHE A 24 8.44 6.54 19.43
N PRO A 25 7.17 6.87 19.13
CA PRO A 25 6.29 6.00 18.37
C PRO A 25 6.46 6.19 16.85
N LEU A 26 6.72 5.09 16.15
CA LEU A 26 6.76 5.01 14.69
C LEU A 26 5.68 4.05 14.19
N LEU A 27 4.64 4.60 13.55
CA LEU A 27 3.47 3.86 13.09
C LEU A 27 3.55 3.56 11.60
N PHE A 28 3.50 2.28 11.23
CA PHE A 28 3.40 1.82 9.85
C PHE A 28 1.95 1.47 9.52
N LEU A 29 1.43 2.02 8.44
CA LEU A 29 0.07 1.82 7.95
C LEU A 29 0.14 1.34 6.51
N LEU A 30 -0.40 0.15 6.22
CA LEU A 30 -0.61 -0.30 4.84
C LEU A 30 -2.09 -0.14 4.49
N GLY A 31 -2.36 0.66 3.48
CA GLY A 31 -3.66 0.71 2.81
C GLY A 31 -3.61 0.00 1.47
N GLU A 32 -4.78 -0.37 0.96
CA GLU A 32 -4.93 -0.91 -0.38
C GLU A 32 -5.84 0.00 -1.20
N LEU A 33 -5.43 0.34 -2.41
CA LEU A 33 -6.21 1.14 -3.33
C LEU A 33 -6.46 0.37 -4.63
N GLN A 34 -7.72 0.04 -4.89
CA GLN A 34 -8.08 -0.65 -6.12
C GLN A 34 -8.63 0.34 -7.16
N TYR A 35 -8.07 0.26 -8.37
CA TYR A 35 -8.61 0.92 -9.55
C TYR A 35 -9.33 -0.09 -10.43
N PHE A 36 -10.56 0.24 -10.79
CA PHE A 36 -11.35 -0.55 -11.73
C PHE A 36 -11.60 0.27 -12.99
N THR A 37 -11.39 -0.36 -14.15
CA THR A 37 -11.88 0.16 -15.42
C THR A 37 -13.30 -0.30 -15.65
N HIS A 38 -14.20 0.65 -15.93
CA HIS A 38 -15.56 0.38 -16.39
C HIS A 38 -15.76 1.03 -17.76
N ILE A 39 -16.27 0.31 -18.74
CA ILE A 39 -16.65 0.87 -20.03
C ILE A 39 -18.11 1.33 -19.93
N THR A 40 -18.33 2.64 -20.05
CA THR A 40 -19.68 3.23 -20.10
C THR A 40 -19.76 4.03 -21.40
N GLU A 41 -20.75 3.71 -22.26
CA GLU A 41 -20.96 4.42 -23.53
C GLU A 41 -19.71 4.47 -24.45
N GLY A 42 -18.90 3.40 -24.46
CA GLY A 42 -17.66 3.34 -25.25
C GLY A 42 -16.47 4.10 -24.67
N GLN A 43 -16.63 4.76 -23.52
CA GLN A 43 -15.54 5.41 -22.79
C GLN A 43 -15.05 4.56 -21.62
N ARG A 44 -13.73 4.38 -21.52
CA ARG A 44 -13.08 3.72 -20.39
C ARG A 44 -12.95 4.71 -19.23
N VAL A 45 -13.70 4.49 -18.16
CA VAL A 45 -13.66 5.30 -16.93
C VAL A 45 -12.94 4.53 -15.84
N PHE A 46 -11.98 5.18 -15.17
CA PHE A 46 -11.30 4.63 -14.00
C PHE A 46 -12.04 5.04 -12.74
N ARG A 47 -12.57 4.06 -11.99
CA ARG A 47 -13.14 4.30 -10.67
C ARG A 47 -12.14 3.92 -9.60
N ARG A 48 -11.91 4.87 -8.68
CA ARG A 48 -11.06 4.72 -7.50
C ARG A 48 -11.91 4.17 -6.35
N ALA A 49 -11.55 3.00 -5.82
CA ALA A 49 -12.13 2.51 -4.58
C ALA A 49 -11.68 3.36 -3.38
N ARG A 50 -12.35 3.21 -2.23
CA ARG A 50 -11.80 3.73 -0.97
C ARG A 50 -10.45 3.08 -0.70
N GLU A 51 -9.62 3.76 0.09
CA GLU A 51 -8.32 3.25 0.54
C GLU A 51 -8.44 2.73 1.99
N PRO A 52 -8.96 1.52 2.23
CA PRO A 52 -8.98 0.94 3.57
C PRO A 52 -7.55 0.69 4.05
N ILE A 53 -7.30 0.99 5.32
CA ILE A 53 -6.08 0.53 6.01
C ILE A 53 -6.27 -0.95 6.34
N ILE A 54 -5.42 -1.79 5.79
CA ILE A 54 -5.48 -3.25 5.93
C ILE A 54 -4.50 -3.78 6.99
N ILE A 55 -3.34 -3.13 7.17
CA ILE A 55 -2.36 -3.53 8.19
C ILE A 55 -1.88 -2.31 8.97
N ARG A 56 -1.67 -2.50 10.28
CA ARG A 56 -1.09 -1.50 11.19
C ARG A 56 -0.02 -2.16 12.05
N LYS A 57 1.17 -1.56 12.10
CA LYS A 57 2.29 -2.00 12.94
C LYS A 57 2.89 -0.80 13.66
N LEU A 58 3.21 -0.96 14.94
CA LEU A 58 3.78 0.11 15.77
C LEU A 58 5.15 -0.32 16.29
N ALA A 59 6.18 0.44 15.94
CA ALA A 59 7.48 0.38 16.58
C ALA A 59 7.55 1.43 17.70
N ARG A 60 8.21 1.09 18.81
CA ARG A 60 8.41 1.97 19.95
C ARG A 60 9.90 2.05 20.25
N ILE A 61 10.52 3.12 19.79
CA ILE A 61 11.97 3.32 19.86
C ILE A 61 12.31 4.07 21.13
N PRO A 62 13.25 3.62 21.97
CA PRO A 62 13.68 4.40 23.13
C PRO A 62 14.13 5.81 22.71
N VAL A 63 13.76 6.81 23.50
CA VAL A 63 14.08 8.22 23.20
C VAL A 63 15.58 8.53 23.34
N SER A 64 16.35 7.64 23.95
CA SER A 64 17.82 7.70 23.95
C SER A 64 18.46 7.25 22.63
N ASP A 65 17.70 6.49 21.82
CA ASP A 65 18.25 5.74 20.71
C ASP A 65 18.04 6.50 19.40
N SER A 66 18.96 6.28 18.46
CA SER A 66 18.82 6.82 17.11
C SER A 66 17.82 5.99 16.32
N LEU A 67 16.99 6.64 15.49
CA LEU A 67 16.13 5.91 14.55
C LEU A 67 16.95 5.03 13.59
N PHE A 68 18.21 5.38 13.34
CA PHE A 68 19.12 4.60 12.50
C PHE A 68 19.50 3.24 13.10
N ASP A 69 19.55 3.14 14.43
CA ASP A 69 19.89 1.90 15.14
C ASP A 69 18.79 0.83 14.99
N HIS A 70 17.58 1.25 14.59
CA HIS A 70 16.39 0.41 14.43
C HIS A 70 16.00 0.15 12.97
N ILE A 71 16.87 0.46 12.01
CA ILE A 71 16.58 0.22 10.57
C ILE A 71 16.24 -1.24 10.31
N GLN A 72 16.92 -2.19 10.95
CA GLN A 72 16.65 -3.61 10.78
C GLN A 72 15.26 -3.98 11.30
N ASP A 73 14.82 -3.41 12.42
CA ASP A 73 13.47 -3.60 12.96
C ASP A 73 12.42 -3.07 11.97
N PHE A 74 12.68 -1.91 11.36
CA PHE A 74 11.80 -1.35 10.32
C PHE A 74 11.75 -2.24 9.08
N LYS A 75 12.88 -2.80 8.64
CA LYS A 75 12.94 -3.76 7.53
C LYS A 75 12.11 -5.02 7.84
N ASN A 76 12.19 -5.53 9.06
CA ASN A 76 11.41 -6.68 9.50
C ASN A 76 9.92 -6.37 9.47
N ILE A 77 9.49 -5.20 9.97
CA ILE A 77 8.09 -4.76 9.90
C ILE A 77 7.59 -4.66 8.45
N LEU A 78 8.37 -4.06 7.56
CA LEU A 78 7.99 -3.94 6.14
C LEU A 78 7.91 -5.31 5.45
N THR A 79 8.77 -6.24 5.85
CA THR A 79 8.73 -7.63 5.35
C THR A 79 7.48 -8.36 5.85
N GLU A 80 7.12 -8.21 7.13
CA GLU A 80 5.86 -8.75 7.69
C GLU A 80 4.60 -8.14 7.06
N MET A 81 4.73 -6.95 6.47
CA MET A 81 3.65 -6.26 5.74
C MET A 81 3.63 -6.65 4.24
N ASP A 82 4.41 -7.66 3.84
CA ASP A 82 4.54 -8.13 2.46
C ASP A 82 5.00 -7.04 1.46
N ILE A 83 5.79 -6.07 1.94
CA ILE A 83 6.33 -5.01 1.08
C ILE A 83 7.55 -5.54 0.32
N PRO A 84 7.62 -5.41 -1.01
CA PRO A 84 8.77 -5.85 -1.80
C PRO A 84 10.06 -5.14 -1.41
N GLU A 85 11.20 -5.84 -1.39
CA GLU A 85 12.49 -5.31 -0.93
C GLU A 85 12.91 -4.00 -1.63
N ILE A 86 12.62 -3.87 -2.93
CA ILE A 86 12.90 -2.63 -3.69
C ILE A 86 12.14 -1.42 -3.15
N GLU A 87 10.92 -1.61 -2.64
CA GLU A 87 10.12 -0.56 -2.02
C GLU A 87 10.52 -0.36 -0.56
N GLN A 88 10.93 -1.43 0.14
CA GLN A 88 11.46 -1.32 1.50
C GLN A 88 12.62 -0.33 1.56
N SER A 89 13.61 -0.46 0.67
CA SER A 89 14.77 0.44 0.63
C SER A 89 14.35 1.91 0.44
N LYS A 90 13.42 2.20 -0.48
CA LYS A 90 12.93 3.57 -0.72
C LYS A 90 12.20 4.15 0.49
N ILE A 91 11.42 3.33 1.19
CA ILE A 91 10.70 3.73 2.41
C ILE A 91 11.71 4.03 3.53
N LEU A 92 12.71 3.16 3.72
CA LEU A 92 13.76 3.34 4.72
C LEU A 92 14.58 4.60 4.45
N ASP A 93 14.96 4.87 3.20
CA ASP A 93 15.65 6.11 2.81
C ASP A 93 14.81 7.34 3.15
N LYS A 94 13.48 7.27 2.96
CA LYS A 94 12.57 8.37 3.28
C LYS A 94 12.43 8.58 4.78
N ILE A 95 12.38 7.51 5.57
CA ILE A 95 12.38 7.55 7.03
C ILE A 95 13.68 8.20 7.51
N ALA A 96 14.84 7.74 7.03
CA ALA A 96 16.15 8.29 7.33
C ALA A 96 16.24 9.78 7.01
N SER A 97 15.78 10.19 5.82
CA SER A 97 15.78 11.60 5.40
C SER A 97 14.90 12.48 6.31
N LYS A 98 13.78 11.96 6.82
CA LYS A 98 12.89 12.69 7.75
C LYS A 98 13.40 12.67 9.19
N ALA A 99 14.10 11.61 9.58
CA ALA A 99 14.74 11.46 10.88
C ALA A 99 16.02 12.30 11.01
N ASN A 100 16.66 12.67 9.90
CA ASN A 100 17.90 13.42 9.91
C ASN A 100 17.72 14.79 10.61
N GLY A 101 18.47 15.02 11.69
CA GLY A 101 18.39 16.23 12.51
C GLY A 101 17.25 16.23 13.54
N MET A 102 16.57 15.10 13.75
CA MET A 102 15.55 14.95 14.78
C MET A 102 16.09 14.16 15.98
N ASP A 103 16.09 14.79 17.15
CA ASP A 103 16.23 14.06 18.41
C ASP A 103 14.88 13.41 18.76
N THR A 104 14.90 12.15 19.17
CA THR A 104 13.71 11.39 19.59
C THR A 104 13.05 11.96 20.86
N TYR A 105 13.70 12.94 21.52
CA TYR A 105 13.21 13.69 22.68
C TYR A 105 12.10 14.71 22.36
N CYS A 106 11.86 15.02 21.09
CA CYS A 106 11.05 16.18 20.68
C CYS A 106 9.52 16.04 20.82
N GLY A 107 8.98 15.09 21.59
CA GLY A 107 7.53 14.91 21.73
C GLY A 107 6.84 14.81 20.37
N ALA A 108 7.39 13.97 19.49
CA ALA A 108 6.90 13.79 18.12
C ALA A 108 6.55 12.32 17.88
N PHE A 109 5.65 12.08 16.93
CA PHE A 109 5.40 10.77 16.38
C PHE A 109 5.68 10.77 14.88
N MET A 110 6.15 9.64 14.37
CA MET A 110 6.31 9.46 12.93
C MET A 110 5.30 8.43 12.41
N SER A 111 4.68 8.75 11.28
CA SER A 111 3.74 7.89 10.57
C SER A 111 4.28 7.58 9.19
N VAL A 112 4.38 6.30 8.86
CA VAL A 112 4.76 5.76 7.56
C VAL A 112 3.50 5.15 6.95
N ARG A 113 2.88 5.89 6.03
CA ARG A 113 1.71 5.42 5.29
C ARG A 113 2.18 4.83 3.96
N ILE A 114 1.78 3.60 3.68
CA ILE A 114 2.09 2.85 2.47
C ILE A 114 0.76 2.49 1.82
N VAL A 115 0.64 2.67 0.52
CA VAL A 115 -0.57 2.39 -0.25
C VAL A 115 -0.19 1.42 -1.35
N LYS A 116 -0.69 0.19 -1.25
CA LYS A 116 -0.62 -0.79 -2.33
C LYS A 116 -1.70 -0.45 -3.36
N VAL A 117 -1.30 -0.01 -4.53
CA VAL A 117 -2.21 0.34 -5.61
C VAL A 117 -2.30 -0.82 -6.60
N ILE A 118 -3.52 -1.33 -6.79
CA ILE A 118 -3.82 -2.48 -7.64
C ILE A 118 -4.67 -2.02 -8.82
N PHE A 119 -4.13 -2.14 -10.02
CA PHE A 119 -4.91 -1.95 -11.24
C PHE A 119 -5.55 -3.27 -11.66
N ARG A 120 -6.89 -3.34 -11.55
CA ARG A 120 -7.64 -4.50 -12.03
C ARG A 120 -8.13 -4.24 -13.46
N PRO A 121 -7.80 -5.12 -14.42
CA PRO A 121 -8.44 -5.08 -15.73
C PRO A 121 -9.94 -5.33 -15.60
N ASP A 122 -10.69 -4.82 -16.57
CA ASP A 122 -12.14 -4.91 -16.65
C ASP A 122 -12.64 -6.38 -16.60
N GLN A 123 -13.43 -6.73 -15.60
CA GLN A 123 -14.04 -8.06 -15.48
C GLN A 123 -15.23 -8.26 -16.43
N SER A 124 -15.75 -7.20 -17.07
CA SER A 124 -16.85 -7.32 -18.04
C SER A 124 -16.42 -8.03 -19.33
N ALA A 125 -15.13 -8.00 -19.67
CA ALA A 125 -14.60 -8.71 -20.84
C ALA A 125 -14.56 -10.24 -20.64
N VAL A 126 -14.32 -10.71 -19.41
CA VAL A 126 -14.25 -12.15 -19.11
C VAL A 126 -15.64 -12.79 -19.14
N ASN A 127 -16.67 -12.08 -18.66
CA ASN A 127 -18.04 -12.60 -18.63
C ASN A 127 -18.75 -12.55 -20.00
N ASN A 128 -18.27 -11.76 -20.96
CA ASN A 128 -18.83 -11.75 -22.31
C ASN A 128 -18.29 -12.91 -23.15
N GLU A 129 -17.02 -13.32 -22.97
CA GLU A 129 -16.49 -14.51 -23.67
C GLU A 129 -17.19 -15.79 -23.21
N GLU A 130 -17.51 -15.97 -21.93
CA GLU A 130 -18.31 -17.12 -21.47
C GLU A 130 -19.76 -17.10 -21.99
N LYS A 131 -20.37 -15.92 -22.16
CA LYS A 131 -21.72 -15.81 -22.72
C LYS A 131 -21.77 -16.01 -24.23
N ASP A 132 -20.74 -15.63 -24.97
CA ASP A 132 -20.66 -15.84 -26.42
C ASP A 132 -20.28 -17.27 -26.79
N VAL A 133 -19.49 -17.97 -25.96
CA VAL A 133 -19.22 -19.42 -26.15
C VAL A 133 -20.48 -20.26 -25.90
N ALA A 134 -21.24 -19.97 -24.84
CA ALA A 134 -22.50 -20.68 -24.56
C ALA A 134 -23.57 -20.48 -25.65
N LYS A 135 -23.48 -19.40 -26.44
CA LYS A 135 -24.40 -19.12 -27.55
C LYS A 135 -23.95 -19.74 -28.88
N ALA A 136 -22.67 -20.05 -29.03
CA ALA A 136 -22.11 -20.71 -30.20
C ALA A 136 -22.27 -22.25 -30.15
N GLU A 137 -22.25 -22.87 -28.97
CA GLU A 137 -22.47 -24.31 -28.82
C GLU A 137 -23.96 -24.72 -28.90
N GLY A 138 -24.89 -23.79 -28.61
CA GLY A 138 -26.34 -24.05 -28.64
C GLY A 138 -27.03 -23.95 -30.00
N LYS A 139 -26.30 -23.74 -31.10
CA LYS A 139 -26.88 -23.63 -32.47
C LYS A 139 -26.49 -24.76 -33.42
N SER A 140 -25.82 -25.82 -32.95
CA SER A 140 -25.36 -26.93 -33.80
C SER A 140 -26.18 -28.23 -33.67
N MET A 141 -27.36 -28.20 -33.05
CA MET A 141 -28.24 -29.37 -32.94
C MET A 141 -29.71 -28.98 -33.14
N ASP A 142 -30.06 -28.53 -34.34
CA ASP A 142 -31.41 -28.66 -34.86
C ASP A 142 -31.29 -29.03 -36.34
N ASN A 143 -31.28 -30.34 -36.60
CA ASN A 143 -31.47 -30.96 -37.90
C ASN A 143 -32.46 -32.10 -37.73
#